data_AF-A0A7W0L0K6-F1
#
_entry.id   AF-A0A7W0L0K6-F1
#
_cell.length_a   1.000
_cell.length_b   1.000
_cell.length_c   1.000
_cell.angle_alpha   90.00
_cell.angle_beta   90.00
_cell.angle_gamma   90.00
#
_symmetry.space_group_name_H-M   'P 1'
#
loop_
_entity.id
_entity.type
_entity.pdbx_description
1 polymer ?
#
loop_
_entity_poly.entity_id
_entity_poly.type
_entity_poly.pdbx_seq_one_letter_code
_entity_poly.pdbx_strand_id
1 'polypeptide(L)' 'MARRGSIAAELLAGGLNPATPVAAVQSATTDRQVTARGRLDELTGLPVRSPAVIVIGAVAALELVADLLPATPSER' A
#
# COMPACT_ATOMS: atom_id res chain seq x y z
N MET A 1 -9.14 9.04 13.62
CA MET A 1 -7.79 9.52 13.24
C MET A 1 -7.03 8.36 12.59
N ALA A 2 -6.65 8.48 11.32
CA ALA A 2 -5.98 7.39 10.60
C ALA A 2 -4.49 7.33 10.96
N ARG A 3 -4.04 6.22 11.58
CA ARG A 3 -2.65 6.00 12.05
C ARG A 3 -1.57 6.16 10.96
N ARG A 4 -1.95 6.09 9.68
CA ARG A 4 -1.04 6.28 8.54
C ARG A 4 -0.41 7.69 8.48
N GLY A 5 -1.13 8.72 8.93
CA GLY A 5 -0.63 10.10 8.90
C GLY A 5 0.53 10.33 9.88
N SER A 6 0.45 9.75 11.09
CA SER A 6 1.54 9.84 12.06
C SER A 6 2.76 9.03 11.61
N ILE A 7 2.55 7.84 11.02
CA ILE A 7 3.65 7.02 10.47
C ILE A 7 4.38 7.79 9.36
N ALA A 8 3.67 8.42 8.43
CA ALA A 8 4.29 9.22 7.37
C ALA A 8 5.12 10.38 7.95
N ALA A 9 4.56 11.11 8.91
CA ALA A 9 5.24 12.23 9.56
C ALA A 9 6.51 11.78 10.30
N GLU A 10 6.46 10.69 11.06
CA GLU A 10 7.61 10.14 11.77
C GLU A 10 8.71 9.67 10.83
N LEU A 11 8.35 9.00 9.72
CA LEU A 11 9.32 8.54 8.71
C LEU A 11 10.01 9.71 7.99
N LEU A 12 9.27 10.77 7.65
CA LEU A 12 9.82 11.99 7.07
C LEU A 12 10.75 12.71 8.05
N ALA A 13 10.33 12.83 9.32
CA ALA A 13 11.16 13.42 10.38
C ALA A 13 12.44 12.61 10.64
N GLY A 14 12.37 11.28 10.46
CA GLY A 14 13.51 10.37 10.51
C GLY A 14 14.45 10.43 9.30
N GLY A 15 14.18 11.28 8.31
CA GLY A 15 15.04 11.50 7.14
C GLY A 15 14.76 10.59 5.94
N LEU A 16 13.65 9.84 5.94
CA LEU A 16 13.26 9.08 4.75
C LEU A 16 12.84 10.04 3.62
N ASN A 17 13.24 9.74 2.39
CA ASN A 17 12.99 10.60 1.24
C ASN A 17 11.46 10.77 1.02
N PRO A 18 10.93 11.99 0.87
CA PRO A 18 9.51 12.23 0.55
C PRO A 18 9.04 11.47 -0.69
N ALA A 19 9.93 11.27 -1.67
CA ALA A 19 9.65 10.55 -2.89
C ALA A 19 9.76 9.03 -2.77
N THR A 20 10.03 8.48 -1.57
CA THR A 20 10.08 7.03 -1.35
C THR A 20 8.77 6.39 -1.81
N PRO A 21 8.82 5.36 -2.68
CA PRO A 21 7.61 4.72 -3.18
C PRO A 21 6.78 4.07 -2.07
N VAL A 22 5.46 4.14 -2.21
CA VAL A 22 4.50 3.53 -1.30
C VAL A 22 3.42 2.79 -2.07
N ALA A 23 3.07 1.61 -1.60
CA ALA A 23 1.95 0.82 -2.08
C ALA A 23 1.04 0.49 -0.90
N ALA A 24 -0.26 0.69 -1.08
CA ALA A 24 -1.27 0.28 -0.12
C ALA A 24 -2.22 -0.73 -0.78
N VAL A 25 -2.29 -1.93 -0.21
CA VAL A 25 -3.09 -3.05 -0.73
C VAL A 25 -4.23 -3.31 0.25
N GLN A 26 -5.46 -3.01 -0.18
CA GLN A 26 -6.69 -3.28 0.55
C GLN A 26 -7.25 -4.64 0.15
N SER A 27 -7.82 -5.37 1.11
CA SER A 27 -8.47 -6.68 0.85
C SER A 27 -7.56 -7.62 0.03
N ALA A 28 -6.30 -7.71 0.46
CA ALA A 28 -5.28 -8.48 -0.26
C ALA A 28 -5.71 -9.93 -0.49
N THR A 29 -5.35 -10.50 -1.65
CA THR A 29 -5.67 -11.87 -2.09
C THR A 29 -7.17 -12.20 -2.22
N THR A 30 -8.04 -11.19 -2.25
CA THR A 30 -9.46 -11.36 -2.54
C THR A 30 -9.85 -10.80 -3.90
N ASP A 31 -11.05 -11.14 -4.36
CA ASP A 31 -11.69 -10.59 -5.57
C ASP A 31 -11.94 -9.07 -5.51
N ARG A 32 -11.88 -8.48 -4.32
CA ARG A 32 -12.06 -7.04 -4.05
C ARG A 32 -10.75 -6.31 -3.79
N GLN A 33 -9.61 -6.92 -4.11
CA GLN A 33 -8.31 -6.30 -3.87
C GLN A 33 -8.20 -4.95 -4.61
N VAL A 34 -7.78 -3.93 -3.88
CA VAL A 34 -7.47 -2.61 -4.45
C VAL A 34 -6.05 -2.24 -4.06
N THR A 35 -5.22 -1.93 -5.05
CA THR A 35 -3.86 -1.45 -4.83
C THR A 35 -3.77 0.01 -5.23
N ALA A 36 -3.48 0.88 -4.27
CA ALA A 36 -3.15 2.28 -4.51
C ALA A 36 -1.64 2.49 -4.37
N ARG A 37 -1.04 3.22 -5.29
CA ARG A 37 0.39 3.56 -5.26
C ARG A 37 0.59 5.06 -5.25
N GLY A 38 1.71 5.50 -4.69
CA GLY A 38 2.12 6.89 -4.63
C GLY A 38 3.47 7.03 -3.95
N ARG A 39 3.71 8.22 -3.41
CA ARG A 39 4.92 8.54 -2.64
C ARG A 39 4.64 8.67 -1.14
N LEU A 40 5.68 8.71 -0.33
CA LEU A 40 5.57 8.81 1.13
C LEU A 40 4.87 10.10 1.58
N ASP A 41 5.15 11.21 0.91
CA ASP A 41 4.48 12.50 1.11
C ASP A 41 2.98 12.50 0.77
N GLU A 42 2.54 11.55 -0.07
CA GLU A 42 1.15 11.39 -0.51
C GLU A 42 0.37 10.33 0.30
N LEU A 43 1.02 9.59 1.20
CA LEU A 43 0.45 8.43 1.89
C LEU A 43 -0.90 8.74 2.59
N THR A 44 -1.03 9.93 3.18
CA THR A 44 -2.25 10.34 3.87
C THR A 44 -3.45 10.50 2.91
N GLY A 45 -3.19 10.79 1.64
CA GLY A 45 -4.19 10.98 0.59
C GLY A 45 -4.60 9.69 -0.15
N LEU A 46 -3.89 8.57 0.04
CA LEU A 46 -4.18 7.35 -0.72
C LEU A 46 -5.60 6.81 -0.41
N PRO A 47 -6.40 6.46 -1.45
CA PRO A 47 -7.82 6.11 -1.32
C PRO A 47 -8.05 4.65 -0.89
N VAL A 48 -7.35 4.20 0.14
CA VAL A 48 -7.48 2.84 0.72
C VAL A 48 -8.10 2.88 2.10
N ARG A 49 -8.90 1.85 2.42
CA ARG A 49 -9.51 1.65 3.73
C ARG A 49 -9.04 0.34 4.34
N SER A 50 -9.19 0.20 5.65
CA SER A 50 -8.96 -1.06 6.33
C SER A 50 -9.93 -2.15 5.86
N PRO A 51 -9.51 -3.43 5.82
CA PRO A 51 -8.15 -3.92 6.09
C PRO A 51 -7.20 -3.64 4.91
N ALA A 52 -6.03 -3.08 5.21
CA ALA A 52 -5.01 -2.80 4.21
C ALA A 52 -3.59 -2.96 4.77
N VAL A 53 -2.66 -3.35 3.89
CA VAL A 53 -1.22 -3.42 4.15
C VAL A 53 -0.55 -2.26 3.42
N ILE A 54 0.37 -1.57 4.09
CA ILE A 54 1.17 -0.47 3.52
C ILE A 54 2.62 -0.94 3.41
N VAL A 55 3.17 -0.88 2.19
CA VAL A 55 4.57 -1.18 1.88
C VAL A 55 5.26 0.11 1.49
N ILE A 56 6.38 0.44 2.15
CA ILE A 56 7.16 1.67 1.94
C ILE A 56 8.58 1.28 1.55
N GLY A 57 9.08 1.79 0.44
CA GLY A 57 10.43 1.52 -0.07
C GLY A 57 10.46 1.17 -1.55
N ALA A 58 11.66 0.95 -2.10
CA ALA A 58 11.87 0.69 -3.52
C ALA A 58 10.99 -0.44 -4.09
N VAL A 59 10.72 -1.48 -3.29
CA VAL A 59 9.86 -2.61 -3.68
C VAL A 59 8.41 -2.20 -3.99
N ALA A 60 7.92 -1.09 -3.44
CA ALA A 60 6.57 -0.60 -3.71
C ALA A 60 6.42 -0.03 -5.13
N ALA A 61 7.53 0.28 -5.81
CA ALA A 61 7.53 0.67 -7.22
C ALA A 61 7.38 -0.53 -8.17
N LEU A 62 7.43 -1.76 -7.67
CA LEU A 62 7.26 -2.96 -8.48
C LEU A 62 5.78 -3.20 -8.77
N GLU A 63 5.46 -3.37 -10.06
CA GLU A 63 4.18 -3.89 -10.50
C GLU A 63 4.21 -5.42 -10.42
N LEU A 64 3.94 -5.94 -9.21
CA LEU A 64 3.72 -7.37 -8.99
C LEU A 64 2.30 -7.72 -9.46
N VAL A 65 2.19 -8.36 -10.61
CA VAL A 65 0.90 -8.86 -11.13
C VAL A 65 0.53 -10.11 -10.33
N ALA A 66 -0.69 -10.14 -9.80
CA ALA A 66 -1.23 -11.30 -9.07
C ALA A 66 -1.35 -12.58 -9.94
N ASP A 67 -1.28 -12.44 -11.27
CA ASP A 67 -1.42 -13.52 -12.26
C ASP A 67 -0.38 -14.63 -12.18
N LEU A 68 0.66 -14.50 -11.35
CA LEU A 68 1.58 -15.60 -11.06
C LEU A 68 0.98 -16.64 -10.10
N LEU A 69 -0.16 -16.35 -9.47
CA LEU A 69 -0.93 -17.32 -8.70
C LEU A 69 -2.22 -17.61 -9.47
N PRO A 70 -2.51 -18.88 -9.82
CA PRO A 70 -3.84 -19.22 -10.33
C PRO A 70 -4.85 -18.79 -9.26
N ALA A 71 -5.81 -17.95 -9.64
CA ALA A 71 -6.93 -17.60 -8.78
C ALA A 71 -7.66 -18.89 -8.40
N THR A 72 -7.47 -19.38 -7.18
CA THR A 72 -8.31 -20.44 -6.64
C THR A 72 -9.70 -19.84 -6.45
N PRO A 73 -10.75 -20.37 -7.09
CA PRO A 73 -12.11 -19.92 -6.85
C PRO A 73 -12.43 -20.11 -5.37
N SER A 74 -12.89 -19.05 -4.70
CA SER A 74 -13.47 -19.17 -3.36
C SER A 74 -14.73 -20.03 -3.49
N GLU A 75 -14.69 -21.27 -3.02
CA GLU A 75 -15.88 -22.09 -2.80
C GLU A 75 -16.79 -21.33 -1.82
N ARG A 76 -18.06 -21.18 -2.22
CA ARG A 76 -19.13 -20.61 -1.41
C ARG A 76 -19.85 -21.71 -0.66
#